data_AF-A0A2D2DTF2-F1
#
_entry.id   AF-A0A2D2DTF2-F1
#
_cell.length_a   1.000
_cell.length_b   1.000
_cell.length_c   1.000
_cell.angle_alpha   90.00
_cell.angle_beta   90.00
_cell.angle_gamma   90.00
#
_symmetry.space_group_name_H-M   'P 1'
#
loop_
_entity.id
_entity.type
_entity.pdbx_description
1 polymer ?
#
loop_
_entity_poly.entity_id
_entity_poly.type
_entity_poly.pdbx_seq_one_letter_code
_entity_poly.pdbx_strand_id
1 'polypeptide(L)'
;MLAAATPHVARVDPLPNYLVVPSQISYWGNDEYGDCVSAEEAFAKACNSPEIFIPSSTVVNWAKGNGLLHGAYLTDVLNLMHTAGFTYSGCTYKDGPHTSVDWTNPATIQSAITQGPVKLGVAADQIETACNGRMGWFGLGFTVDDRTDHCVSLCGYGSLSWLAQQLNVTVPASVDGEMLGYAMFTWCTIGIVDAASMVNVTQEAWLRSPTTMTVGVHGLYVLHQGTANDLRYILWDGQNWYGDQIVSNVSMAESPSAVLFGGQLYAFHQDTSSVLRYSVFDGVSWGTDIPLNNVGIVGSPAAVVYNNQLYVFHQGTGNDLWFKQFDGTNWSDDTNVPYVGVQGSPSAVVYNNLLYVFHQGMAQDLRFSVFNGTTWSTDTQVDNVNSPGSPSAVVADGALYVFHQGSDGVGNIWYSVFDGATWAPDTTIPNLTGAAGQSAIVTNGELDVFYESDNVLLYATFVFIDETWLLNGSLPYSKMVNAPSAVYWV
;
A
#
# COMPACT_ATOMS: atom_id res chain seq x y z
N MET A 1 -33.99 9.03 -14.34
CA MET A 1 -32.99 7.95 -14.44
C MET A 1 -33.13 6.89 -13.34
N LEU A 2 -33.50 7.26 -12.11
CA LEU A 2 -33.70 6.33 -10.98
C LEU A 2 -34.63 5.13 -11.27
N ALA A 3 -35.71 5.31 -12.02
CA ALA A 3 -36.71 4.25 -12.29
C ALA A 3 -36.18 3.06 -13.13
N ALA A 4 -35.01 3.19 -13.75
CA ALA A 4 -34.38 2.12 -14.52
C ALA A 4 -33.20 1.45 -13.79
N ALA A 5 -32.77 1.99 -12.64
CA ALA A 5 -31.66 1.45 -11.86
C ALA A 5 -32.13 0.34 -10.92
N THR A 6 -31.29 -0.68 -10.71
CA THR A 6 -31.53 -1.70 -9.70
C THR A 6 -31.44 -1.06 -8.31
N PRO A 7 -32.49 -1.15 -7.47
CA PRO A 7 -32.46 -0.57 -6.13
C PRO A 7 -31.51 -1.34 -5.20
N HIS A 8 -30.80 -0.61 -4.34
CA HIS A 8 -30.08 -1.18 -3.21
C HIS A 8 -31.05 -1.83 -2.22
N VAL A 9 -30.69 -3.01 -1.74
CA VAL A 9 -31.48 -3.75 -0.75
C VAL A 9 -30.73 -3.72 0.58
N ALA A 10 -31.39 -3.17 1.61
CA ALA A 10 -30.83 -3.07 2.94
C ALA A 10 -30.41 -4.44 3.50
N ARG A 11 -29.26 -4.49 4.18
CA ARG A 11 -28.85 -5.63 5.00
C ARG A 11 -29.56 -5.57 6.36
N VAL A 12 -29.75 -6.73 7.00
CA VAL A 12 -30.70 -6.87 8.11
C VAL A 12 -30.27 -6.19 9.41
N ASP A 13 -29.00 -5.80 9.60
CA ASP A 13 -28.55 -5.16 10.84
C ASP A 13 -27.40 -4.14 10.59
N PRO A 14 -27.67 -2.84 10.38
CA PRO A 14 -26.63 -1.81 10.36
C PRO A 14 -26.05 -1.58 11.76
N LEU A 15 -24.78 -1.17 11.84
CA LEU A 15 -24.16 -0.70 13.08
C LEU A 15 -24.97 0.46 13.69
N PRO A 16 -24.92 0.68 15.01
CA PRO A 16 -25.68 1.77 15.63
C PRO A 16 -25.22 3.16 15.15
N ASN A 17 -23.93 3.32 14.86
CA ASN A 17 -23.35 4.51 14.24
C ASN A 17 -22.21 4.06 13.32
N TYR A 18 -21.91 4.85 12.29
CA TYR A 18 -20.80 4.61 11.37
C TYR A 18 -20.27 5.93 10.82
N LEU A 19 -18.97 6.06 10.64
CA LEU A 19 -18.37 7.25 10.04
C LEU A 19 -17.02 6.91 9.42
N VAL A 20 -16.77 7.46 8.23
CA VAL A 20 -15.44 7.54 7.64
C VAL A 20 -15.08 9.01 7.45
N VAL A 21 -13.94 9.41 8.03
CA VAL A 21 -13.32 10.72 7.82
C VAL A 21 -11.92 10.46 7.27
N PRO A 22 -11.64 10.76 6.00
CA PRO A 22 -10.28 10.63 5.47
C PRO A 22 -9.36 11.68 6.11
N SER A 23 -8.06 11.37 6.17
CA SER A 23 -7.04 12.27 6.70
C SER A 23 -6.79 13.47 5.78
N GLN A 24 -7.03 13.32 4.47
CA GLN A 24 -6.92 14.39 3.48
C GLN A 24 -8.26 14.65 2.77
N ILE A 25 -8.65 15.93 2.71
CA ILE A 25 -9.82 16.41 2.00
C ILE A 25 -9.43 17.62 1.15
N SER A 26 -9.96 17.73 -0.06
CA SER A 26 -9.73 18.85 -0.98
C SER A 26 -11.04 19.29 -1.62
N TYR A 27 -11.03 20.42 -2.31
CA TYR A 27 -12.12 20.81 -3.22
C TYR A 27 -12.11 20.00 -4.52
N TRP A 28 -10.97 19.39 -4.88
CA TRP A 28 -10.78 18.63 -6.13
C TRP A 28 -11.25 19.36 -7.39
N GLY A 29 -11.03 20.68 -7.45
CA GLY A 29 -11.40 21.53 -8.59
C GLY A 29 -12.84 22.05 -8.57
N ASN A 30 -13.65 21.65 -7.58
CA ASN A 30 -15.03 22.12 -7.47
C ASN A 30 -15.13 23.65 -7.28
N ASP A 31 -14.19 24.25 -6.54
CA ASP A 31 -14.11 25.69 -6.28
C ASP A 31 -13.78 26.54 -7.52
N GLU A 32 -13.05 25.97 -8.48
CA GLU A 32 -12.61 26.67 -9.69
C GLU A 32 -13.47 26.33 -10.92
N TYR A 33 -13.90 25.08 -11.05
CA TYR A 33 -14.53 24.56 -12.27
C TYR A 33 -15.98 24.11 -12.06
N GLY A 34 -16.50 24.04 -10.83
CA GLY A 34 -17.85 23.51 -10.57
C GLY A 34 -17.95 21.98 -10.67
N ASP A 35 -16.82 21.29 -10.51
CA ASP A 35 -16.66 19.84 -10.71
C ASP A 35 -17.13 18.98 -9.51
N CYS A 36 -18.19 19.37 -8.83
CA CYS A 36 -18.69 18.68 -7.63
C CYS A 36 -18.89 17.17 -7.82
N VAL A 37 -19.30 16.74 -9.02
CA VAL A 37 -19.57 15.34 -9.34
C VAL A 37 -18.28 14.52 -9.37
N SER A 38 -17.21 15.01 -9.99
CA SER A 38 -15.91 14.33 -10.03
C SER A 38 -15.13 14.50 -8.71
N ALA A 39 -15.30 15.63 -8.02
CA ALA A 39 -14.75 15.83 -6.69
C ALA A 39 -15.29 14.82 -5.68
N GLU A 40 -16.59 14.51 -5.75
CA GLU A 40 -17.21 13.47 -4.91
C GLU A 40 -16.62 12.08 -5.16
N GLU A 41 -16.29 11.73 -6.41
CA GLU A 41 -15.61 10.46 -6.71
C GLU A 41 -14.25 10.39 -6.01
N ALA A 42 -13.50 11.50 -6.00
CA ALA A 42 -12.18 11.55 -5.37
C ALA A 42 -12.29 11.47 -3.84
N PHE A 43 -13.33 12.10 -3.26
CA PHE A 43 -13.68 11.89 -1.86
C PHE A 43 -14.01 10.43 -1.55
N ALA A 44 -14.78 9.76 -2.42
CA ALA A 44 -15.08 8.35 -2.25
C ALA A 44 -13.82 7.46 -2.26
N LYS A 45 -12.78 7.82 -3.04
CA LYS A 45 -11.46 7.16 -2.98
C LYS A 45 -10.70 7.48 -1.70
N ALA A 46 -10.76 8.73 -1.23
CA ALA A 46 -10.14 9.11 0.04
C ALA A 46 -10.74 8.32 1.22
N CYS A 47 -12.04 7.99 1.18
CA CYS A 47 -12.68 7.12 2.17
C CYS A 47 -12.30 5.63 2.10
N ASN A 48 -11.42 5.22 1.18
CA ASN A 48 -10.93 3.84 1.12
C ASN A 48 -10.06 3.50 2.34
N SER A 49 -9.93 2.21 2.66
CA SER A 49 -8.98 1.72 3.67
C SER A 49 -8.06 0.67 3.03
N PRO A 50 -6.75 0.93 2.88
CA PRO A 50 -6.05 2.18 3.21
C PRO A 50 -6.52 3.38 2.37
N GLU A 51 -6.33 4.61 2.87
CA GLU A 51 -6.76 5.84 2.21
C GLU A 51 -6.11 6.02 0.84
N ILE A 52 -6.90 6.39 -0.17
CA ILE A 52 -6.44 6.67 -1.53
C ILE A 52 -6.73 8.15 -1.84
N PHE A 53 -5.74 9.01 -1.63
CA PHE A 53 -5.86 10.42 -1.97
C PHE A 53 -5.46 10.68 -3.43
N ILE A 54 -6.45 11.04 -4.26
CA ILE A 54 -6.21 11.45 -5.65
C ILE A 54 -5.95 12.97 -5.68
N PRO A 55 -4.80 13.45 -6.20
CA PRO A 55 -4.53 14.88 -6.27
C PRO A 55 -5.55 15.63 -7.15
N SER A 56 -5.86 16.88 -6.77
CA SER A 56 -6.82 17.72 -7.50
C SER A 56 -6.46 17.91 -8.98
N SER A 57 -5.18 18.00 -9.30
CA SER A 57 -4.71 18.07 -10.70
C SER A 57 -5.11 16.85 -11.52
N THR A 58 -5.04 15.65 -10.93
CA THR A 58 -5.48 14.41 -11.58
C THR A 58 -6.97 14.42 -11.83
N VAL A 59 -7.77 14.80 -10.81
CA VAL A 59 -9.24 14.84 -10.92
C VAL A 59 -9.68 15.83 -12.00
N VAL A 60 -9.13 17.04 -11.99
CA VAL A 60 -9.45 18.09 -12.98
C VAL A 60 -9.03 17.67 -14.38
N ASN A 61 -7.85 17.07 -14.56
CA ASN A 61 -7.40 16.58 -15.87
C ASN A 61 -8.31 15.46 -16.40
N TRP A 62 -8.74 14.55 -15.52
CA TRP A 62 -9.69 13.49 -15.88
C TRP A 62 -11.05 14.06 -16.28
N ALA A 63 -11.59 15.00 -15.50
CA ALA A 63 -12.87 15.65 -15.79
C ALA A 63 -12.80 16.42 -17.12
N LYS A 64 -11.72 17.18 -17.35
CA LYS A 64 -11.44 17.88 -18.60
C LYS A 64 -11.35 16.94 -19.79
N GLY A 65 -10.62 15.83 -19.66
CA GLY A 65 -10.45 14.83 -20.73
C GLY A 65 -11.76 14.16 -21.14
N ASN A 66 -12.73 14.09 -20.23
CA ASN A 66 -14.05 13.50 -20.46
C ASN A 66 -15.16 14.55 -20.71
N GLY A 67 -14.82 15.84 -20.76
CA GLY A 67 -15.80 16.91 -21.01
C GLY A 67 -16.79 17.14 -19.87
N LEU A 68 -16.38 16.89 -18.63
CA LEU A 68 -17.23 16.96 -17.42
C LEU A 68 -17.06 18.26 -16.60
N LEU A 69 -16.21 19.19 -17.06
CA LEU A 69 -16.02 20.46 -16.36
C LEU A 69 -17.30 21.30 -16.41
N HIS A 70 -17.54 22.11 -15.37
CA HIS A 70 -18.70 23.02 -15.29
C HIS A 70 -20.06 22.33 -15.17
N GLY A 71 -20.08 21.16 -14.56
CA GLY A 71 -21.29 20.39 -14.25
C GLY A 71 -21.43 19.13 -15.10
N ALA A 72 -21.90 18.06 -14.46
CA ALA A 72 -22.11 16.76 -15.08
C ALA A 72 -23.33 16.06 -14.46
N TYR A 73 -23.89 15.08 -15.16
CA TYR A 73 -24.87 14.19 -14.57
C TYR A 73 -24.18 13.13 -13.71
N LEU A 74 -24.73 12.85 -12.53
CA LEU A 74 -24.15 11.88 -11.59
C LEU A 74 -23.92 10.51 -12.25
N THR A 75 -24.91 10.03 -13.00
CA THR A 75 -24.82 8.74 -13.69
C THR A 75 -23.75 8.69 -14.78
N ASP A 76 -23.49 9.80 -15.47
CA ASP A 76 -22.47 9.84 -16.52
C ASP A 76 -21.08 9.69 -15.90
N VAL A 77 -20.84 10.39 -14.80
CA VAL A 77 -19.59 10.27 -14.02
C VAL A 77 -19.46 8.89 -13.41
N LEU A 78 -20.52 8.34 -12.80
CA LEU A 78 -20.53 6.97 -12.26
C LEU A 78 -20.21 5.93 -13.35
N ASN A 79 -20.77 6.06 -14.54
CA ASN A 79 -20.49 5.16 -15.67
C ASN A 79 -19.04 5.30 -16.17
N LEU A 80 -18.50 6.52 -16.22
CA LEU A 80 -17.11 6.78 -16.59
C LEU A 80 -16.14 6.30 -15.51
N MET A 81 -16.47 6.41 -14.23
CA MET A 81 -15.67 5.85 -13.15
C MET A 81 -15.67 4.32 -13.15
N HIS A 82 -16.80 3.71 -13.55
CA HIS A 82 -16.87 2.26 -13.73
C HIS A 82 -16.01 1.75 -14.90
N THR A 83 -15.82 2.55 -15.94
CA THR A 83 -15.14 2.12 -17.18
C THR A 83 -13.71 2.63 -17.30
N ALA A 84 -13.46 3.89 -16.97
CA ALA A 84 -12.17 4.58 -17.06
C ALA A 84 -11.50 4.79 -15.70
N GLY A 85 -12.17 5.42 -14.72
CA GLY A 85 -11.60 5.72 -13.39
C GLY A 85 -10.47 6.75 -13.39
N PHE A 86 -9.97 7.10 -12.20
CA PHE A 86 -8.83 8.03 -12.05
C PHE A 86 -7.50 7.33 -12.16
N THR A 87 -6.62 7.76 -13.05
CA THR A 87 -5.25 7.23 -13.13
C THR A 87 -4.29 8.11 -12.32
N TYR A 88 -3.66 7.54 -11.31
CA TYR A 88 -2.66 8.20 -10.47
C TYR A 88 -1.70 7.16 -9.89
N SER A 89 -0.40 7.49 -9.83
CA SER A 89 0.67 6.62 -9.31
C SER A 89 0.50 5.19 -9.81
N GLY A 90 0.72 4.93 -11.11
CA GLY A 90 0.65 3.59 -11.74
C GLY A 90 -0.69 2.82 -11.65
N CYS A 91 -1.67 3.34 -10.92
CA CYS A 91 -2.97 2.73 -10.70
C CYS A 91 -4.08 3.52 -11.36
N THR A 92 -5.16 2.82 -11.66
CA THR A 92 -6.43 3.36 -12.13
C THR A 92 -7.53 2.98 -11.15
N TYR A 93 -8.07 3.96 -10.45
CA TYR A 93 -9.07 3.77 -9.40
C TYR A 93 -10.46 3.94 -9.99
N LYS A 94 -11.16 2.82 -10.14
CA LYS A 94 -12.47 2.68 -10.76
C LYS A 94 -13.57 2.46 -9.73
N ASP A 95 -14.81 2.49 -10.19
CA ASP A 95 -15.99 2.11 -9.40
C ASP A 95 -16.50 0.72 -9.79
N GLY A 96 -17.03 -0.03 -8.83
CA GLY A 96 -17.92 -1.14 -9.14
C GLY A 96 -19.24 -0.67 -9.78
N PRO A 97 -20.12 -1.60 -10.19
CA PRO A 97 -21.47 -1.26 -10.61
C PRO A 97 -22.20 -0.42 -9.56
N HIS A 98 -23.11 0.45 -10.01
CA HIS A 98 -23.89 1.33 -9.13
C HIS A 98 -25.37 0.91 -9.03
N THR A 99 -25.97 1.21 -7.89
CA THR A 99 -27.39 1.00 -7.58
C THR A 99 -28.01 2.28 -7.04
N SER A 100 -29.31 2.45 -7.26
CA SER A 100 -30.06 3.55 -6.65
C SER A 100 -30.34 3.25 -5.18
N VAL A 101 -30.25 4.25 -4.32
CA VAL A 101 -30.51 4.10 -2.89
C VAL A 101 -31.78 4.86 -2.53
N ASP A 102 -32.69 4.23 -1.78
CA ASP A 102 -33.83 4.95 -1.18
C ASP A 102 -33.33 5.75 0.03
N TRP A 103 -33.09 7.05 -0.17
CA TRP A 103 -32.61 7.95 0.87
C TRP A 103 -33.72 8.33 1.87
N THR A 104 -34.99 8.08 1.56
CA THR A 104 -36.11 8.39 2.46
C THR A 104 -36.32 7.34 3.53
N ASN A 105 -35.72 6.16 3.36
CA ASN A 105 -35.74 5.08 4.33
C ASN A 105 -34.41 5.02 5.09
N PRO A 106 -34.39 5.36 6.39
CA PRO A 106 -33.17 5.34 7.20
C PRO A 106 -32.42 4.01 7.16
N ALA A 107 -33.11 2.87 7.21
CA ALA A 107 -32.44 1.56 7.20
C ALA A 107 -31.71 1.30 5.88
N THR A 108 -32.30 1.72 4.75
CA THR A 108 -31.71 1.56 3.42
C THR A 108 -30.48 2.44 3.24
N ILE A 109 -30.58 3.74 3.56
CA ILE A 109 -29.47 4.68 3.41
C ILE A 109 -28.32 4.38 4.38
N GLN A 110 -28.62 4.01 5.63
CA GLN A 110 -27.61 3.59 6.61
C GLN A 110 -26.88 2.31 6.14
N SER A 111 -27.63 1.32 5.63
CA SER A 111 -27.03 0.11 5.06
C SER A 111 -26.15 0.42 3.84
N ALA A 112 -26.51 1.40 3.01
CA ALA A 112 -25.68 1.82 1.89
C ALA A 112 -24.39 2.50 2.38
N ILE A 113 -24.48 3.45 3.30
CA ILE A 113 -23.33 4.20 3.86
C ILE A 113 -22.28 3.25 4.46
N THR A 114 -22.68 2.14 5.10
CA THR A 114 -21.71 1.16 5.64
C THR A 114 -20.90 0.41 4.59
N GLN A 115 -21.32 0.43 3.32
CA GLN A 115 -20.58 -0.18 2.21
C GLN A 115 -19.65 0.82 1.51
N GLY A 116 -19.86 2.11 1.75
CA GLY A 116 -19.03 3.21 1.25
C GLY A 116 -19.85 4.50 1.11
N PRO A 117 -19.19 5.63 0.78
CA PRO A 117 -19.88 6.90 0.63
C PRO A 117 -20.99 6.87 -0.42
N VAL A 118 -22.15 7.41 -0.07
CA VAL A 118 -23.33 7.47 -0.94
C VAL A 118 -23.36 8.82 -1.64
N LYS A 119 -23.21 8.79 -2.97
CA LYS A 119 -23.26 9.99 -3.81
C LYS A 119 -24.70 10.51 -3.88
N LEU A 120 -24.90 11.80 -3.62
CA LEU A 120 -26.21 12.44 -3.66
C LEU A 120 -26.26 13.57 -4.69
N GLY A 121 -27.38 13.68 -5.39
CA GLY A 121 -27.79 14.90 -6.08
C GLY A 121 -28.72 15.70 -5.17
N VAL A 122 -28.32 16.93 -4.84
CA VAL A 122 -29.02 17.80 -3.89
C VAL A 122 -29.29 19.19 -4.44
N ALA A 123 -30.27 19.88 -3.86
CA ALA A 123 -30.43 21.32 -3.99
C ALA A 123 -29.54 22.04 -2.96
N ALA A 124 -28.57 22.84 -3.42
CA ALA A 124 -27.48 23.32 -2.57
C ALA A 124 -27.74 24.64 -1.84
N ASP A 125 -28.71 25.48 -2.24
CA ASP A 125 -28.94 26.82 -1.67
C ASP A 125 -28.89 26.85 -0.11
N GLN A 126 -29.56 25.89 0.53
CA GLN A 126 -29.62 25.81 2.00
C GLN A 126 -28.34 25.22 2.60
N ILE A 127 -27.67 24.31 1.88
CA ILE A 127 -26.38 23.72 2.27
C ILE A 127 -25.28 24.78 2.20
N GLU A 128 -25.23 25.60 1.15
CA GLU A 128 -24.29 26.72 0.99
C GLU A 128 -24.41 27.72 2.14
N THR A 129 -25.65 28.00 2.57
CA THR A 129 -25.91 28.89 3.70
C THR A 129 -25.40 28.30 5.03
N ALA A 130 -25.51 26.97 5.20
CA ALA A 130 -25.06 26.29 6.41
C ALA A 130 -23.55 26.04 6.45
N CYS A 131 -22.95 25.76 5.29
CA CYS A 131 -21.54 25.46 5.14
C CYS A 131 -20.69 26.73 5.32
N ASN A 132 -19.98 26.80 6.45
CA ASN A 132 -19.14 27.94 6.80
C ASN A 132 -17.64 27.69 6.50
N GLY A 133 -17.33 26.67 5.68
CA GLY A 133 -15.97 26.26 5.35
C GLY A 133 -15.20 25.59 6.50
N ARG A 134 -15.88 25.13 7.57
CA ARG A 134 -15.27 24.41 8.69
C ARG A 134 -15.84 23.00 8.82
N MET A 135 -15.01 22.05 9.26
CA MET A 135 -15.49 20.72 9.65
C MET A 135 -16.58 20.81 10.73
N GLY A 136 -17.60 19.97 10.60
CA GLY A 136 -18.70 19.87 11.56
C GLY A 136 -19.71 21.02 11.51
N TRP A 137 -19.91 21.66 10.35
CA TRP A 137 -21.04 22.59 10.17
C TRP A 137 -22.38 21.84 10.27
N PHE A 138 -23.47 22.51 10.65
CA PHE A 138 -24.77 21.89 10.88
C PHE A 138 -25.81 22.34 9.84
N GLY A 139 -26.38 21.38 9.11
CA GLY A 139 -27.55 21.58 8.23
C GLY A 139 -28.83 21.15 8.94
N LEU A 140 -29.59 22.12 9.44
CA LEU A 140 -30.75 21.85 10.29
C LEU A 140 -31.99 22.60 9.83
N GLY A 141 -33.14 21.93 9.85
CA GLY A 141 -34.44 22.52 9.52
C GLY A 141 -34.58 22.97 8.06
N PHE A 142 -33.89 22.32 7.13
CA PHE A 142 -34.04 22.62 5.71
C PHE A 142 -35.45 22.30 5.23
N THR A 143 -36.00 23.14 4.36
CA THR A 143 -37.29 22.93 3.71
C THR A 143 -37.12 22.18 2.39
N VAL A 144 -38.20 21.55 1.90
CA VAL A 144 -38.19 20.84 0.62
C VAL A 144 -37.71 21.75 -0.51
N ASP A 145 -36.74 21.28 -1.28
CA ASP A 145 -36.19 21.95 -2.46
C ASP A 145 -35.85 20.89 -3.53
N ASP A 146 -36.39 21.08 -4.73
CA ASP A 146 -36.27 20.16 -5.85
C ASP A 146 -35.32 20.65 -6.96
N ARG A 147 -34.65 21.78 -6.74
CA ARG A 147 -33.70 22.37 -7.68
C ARG A 147 -32.33 21.73 -7.54
N THR A 148 -32.21 20.46 -7.95
CA THR A 148 -30.93 19.73 -7.93
C THR A 148 -29.88 20.45 -8.78
N ASP A 149 -28.83 20.95 -8.13
CA ASP A 149 -27.76 21.71 -8.76
C ASP A 149 -26.37 21.36 -8.21
N HIS A 150 -26.28 20.44 -7.24
CA HIS A 150 -25.01 20.06 -6.65
C HIS A 150 -24.89 18.58 -6.32
N CYS A 151 -23.64 18.12 -6.21
CA CYS A 151 -23.28 16.77 -5.80
C CYS A 151 -22.56 16.79 -4.45
N VAL A 152 -23.00 15.93 -3.54
CA VAL A 152 -22.40 15.73 -2.19
C VAL A 152 -22.29 14.23 -1.90
N SER A 153 -21.68 13.86 -0.77
CA SER A 153 -21.60 12.45 -0.35
C SER A 153 -22.01 12.28 1.10
N LEU A 154 -22.69 11.18 1.44
CA LEU A 154 -22.86 10.75 2.83
C LEU A 154 -21.81 9.71 3.19
N CYS A 155 -20.98 9.99 4.20
CA CYS A 155 -19.90 9.10 4.66
C CYS A 155 -20.09 8.57 6.08
N GLY A 156 -21.23 8.87 6.71
CA GLY A 156 -21.53 8.40 8.06
C GLY A 156 -22.95 8.73 8.52
N TYR A 157 -23.36 8.09 9.61
CA TYR A 157 -24.62 8.33 10.31
C TYR A 157 -24.47 8.03 11.81
N GLY A 158 -25.35 8.61 12.59
CA GLY A 158 -25.45 8.38 14.02
C GLY A 158 -26.32 9.45 14.68
N SER A 159 -26.32 9.51 16.01
CA SER A 159 -26.92 10.67 16.68
C SER A 159 -26.12 11.95 16.37
N LEU A 160 -26.79 13.11 16.35
CA LEU A 160 -26.12 14.41 16.16
C LEU A 160 -25.00 14.61 17.20
N SER A 161 -25.23 14.21 18.45
CA SER A 161 -24.22 14.24 19.53
C SER A 161 -23.00 13.39 19.19
N TRP A 162 -23.21 12.16 18.70
CA TRP A 162 -22.11 11.26 18.37
C TRP A 162 -21.28 11.79 17.19
N LEU A 163 -21.94 12.23 16.11
CA LEU A 163 -21.27 12.83 14.95
C LEU A 163 -20.49 14.10 15.33
N ALA A 164 -21.09 14.95 16.15
CA ALA A 164 -20.44 16.17 16.65
C ALA A 164 -19.17 15.86 17.45
N GLN A 165 -19.21 14.81 18.28
CA GLN A 165 -18.03 14.33 19.00
C GLN A 165 -16.93 13.86 18.03
N GLN A 166 -17.27 13.08 17.01
CA GLN A 166 -16.28 12.58 16.04
C GLN A 166 -15.63 13.72 15.24
N LEU A 167 -16.39 14.77 14.92
CA LEU A 167 -15.91 15.94 14.17
C LEU A 167 -15.38 17.07 15.08
N ASN A 168 -15.28 16.82 16.39
CA ASN A 168 -14.81 17.78 17.40
C ASN A 168 -15.56 19.13 17.37
N VAL A 169 -16.88 19.07 17.28
CA VAL A 169 -17.79 20.23 17.36
C VAL A 169 -18.87 20.00 18.42
N THR A 170 -19.64 21.05 18.74
CA THR A 170 -20.72 20.97 19.72
C THR A 170 -22.07 21.11 19.03
N VAL A 171 -23.01 20.23 19.37
CA VAL A 171 -24.40 20.34 18.90
C VAL A 171 -24.99 21.69 19.37
N PRO A 172 -25.68 22.45 18.51
CA PRO A 172 -26.31 23.70 18.93
C PRO A 172 -27.28 23.49 20.10
N ALA A 173 -27.25 24.37 21.11
CA ALA A 173 -27.95 24.15 22.38
C ALA A 173 -29.48 23.98 22.27
N SER A 174 -30.09 24.45 21.17
CA SER A 174 -31.52 24.33 20.90
C SER A 174 -31.91 23.06 20.15
N VAL A 175 -30.96 22.17 19.87
CA VAL A 175 -31.13 20.99 19.01
C VAL A 175 -31.06 19.74 19.87
N ASP A 176 -32.00 18.82 19.67
CA ASP A 176 -31.96 17.52 20.32
C ASP A 176 -30.82 16.67 19.73
N GLY A 177 -29.80 16.42 20.54
CA GLY A 177 -28.59 15.70 20.14
C GLY A 177 -28.81 14.21 19.84
N GLU A 178 -29.93 13.63 20.27
CA GLU A 178 -30.27 12.22 20.02
C GLU A 178 -30.93 11.99 18.65
N MET A 179 -31.27 13.06 17.93
CA MET A 179 -31.80 12.95 16.57
C MET A 179 -30.82 12.25 15.64
N LEU A 180 -31.35 11.47 14.70
CA LEU A 180 -30.57 10.87 13.64
C LEU A 180 -30.01 11.97 12.72
N GLY A 181 -28.70 11.92 12.50
CA GLY A 181 -28.01 12.74 11.52
C GLY A 181 -27.12 11.92 10.60
N TYR A 182 -26.66 12.59 9.55
CA TYR A 182 -25.74 12.07 8.55
C TYR A 182 -24.52 12.98 8.44
N ALA A 183 -23.35 12.37 8.29
CA ALA A 183 -22.14 13.08 7.94
C ALA A 183 -22.10 13.30 6.42
N MET A 184 -22.04 14.57 6.00
CA MET A 184 -22.13 14.98 4.61
C MET A 184 -20.85 15.67 4.16
N PHE A 185 -20.12 15.05 3.24
CA PHE A 185 -19.04 15.71 2.51
C PHE A 185 -19.59 16.72 1.52
N THR A 186 -19.07 17.94 1.58
CA THR A 186 -19.34 18.98 0.60
C THR A 186 -18.16 19.95 0.50
N TRP A 187 -17.80 20.30 -0.73
CA TRP A 187 -16.61 21.07 -1.08
C TRP A 187 -15.31 20.47 -0.50
N CYS A 188 -14.81 20.98 0.63
CA CYS A 188 -13.60 20.51 1.30
C CYS A 188 -13.83 20.17 2.79
N THR A 189 -15.08 19.96 3.18
CA THR A 189 -15.48 19.76 4.59
C THR A 189 -16.48 18.62 4.72
N ILE A 190 -16.64 18.12 5.95
CA ILE A 190 -17.73 17.23 6.32
C ILE A 190 -18.61 17.95 7.34
N GLY A 191 -19.90 18.08 7.06
CA GLY A 191 -20.91 18.61 7.97
C GLY A 191 -21.82 17.53 8.54
N ILE A 192 -22.74 17.95 9.39
CA ILE A 192 -23.74 17.13 10.07
C ILE A 192 -25.12 17.64 9.65
N VAL A 193 -25.91 16.81 8.99
CA VAL A 193 -27.25 17.17 8.51
C VAL A 193 -28.28 16.26 9.19
N ASP A 194 -29.34 16.83 9.75
CA ASP A 194 -30.40 16.01 10.33
C ASP A 194 -31.18 15.24 9.24
N ALA A 195 -31.79 14.12 9.63
CA ALA A 195 -32.43 13.24 8.66
C ALA A 195 -33.55 13.90 7.85
N ALA A 196 -34.33 14.81 8.43
CA ALA A 196 -35.41 15.48 7.72
C ALA A 196 -34.84 16.49 6.70
N SER A 197 -33.83 17.25 7.11
CA SER A 197 -33.12 18.19 6.22
C SER A 197 -32.46 17.47 5.05
N MET A 198 -31.81 16.33 5.30
CA MET A 198 -31.19 15.51 4.25
C MET A 198 -32.24 15.04 3.22
N VAL A 199 -33.38 14.53 3.69
CA VAL A 199 -34.47 14.08 2.81
C VAL A 199 -35.04 15.24 1.98
N ASN A 200 -35.21 16.42 2.59
CA ASN A 200 -35.84 17.58 1.95
C ASN A 200 -35.05 18.16 0.79
N VAL A 201 -33.72 18.01 0.78
CA VAL A 201 -32.85 18.59 -0.27
C VAL A 201 -32.32 17.55 -1.26
N THR A 202 -32.54 16.26 -1.03
CA THR A 202 -32.00 15.18 -1.88
C THR A 202 -33.00 14.73 -2.93
N GLN A 203 -32.55 14.58 -4.18
CA GLN A 203 -33.38 14.13 -5.31
C GLN A 203 -32.88 12.84 -5.97
N GLU A 204 -31.62 12.45 -5.73
CA GLU A 204 -31.10 11.15 -6.13
C GLU A 204 -29.97 10.71 -5.20
N ALA A 205 -29.81 9.39 -5.03
CA ALA A 205 -28.78 8.78 -4.21
C ALA A 205 -28.26 7.49 -4.86
N TRP A 206 -26.93 7.31 -4.84
CA TRP A 206 -26.25 6.23 -5.57
C TRP A 206 -25.16 5.57 -4.73
N LEU A 207 -25.16 4.24 -4.71
CA LEU A 207 -24.11 3.42 -4.09
C LEU A 207 -23.31 2.71 -5.18
N ARG A 208 -21.99 2.69 -5.04
CA ARG A 208 -21.06 1.90 -5.85
C ARG A 208 -20.72 0.61 -5.10
N SER A 209 -20.63 -0.53 -5.78
CA SER A 209 -20.35 -1.81 -5.14
C SER A 209 -19.37 -2.68 -5.94
N PRO A 210 -18.09 -2.79 -5.52
CA PRO A 210 -17.45 -2.05 -4.43
C PRO A 210 -17.26 -0.57 -4.76
N THR A 211 -17.05 0.29 -3.75
CA THR A 211 -16.81 1.73 -3.95
C THR A 211 -15.54 2.02 -4.73
N THR A 212 -14.49 1.24 -4.50
CA THR A 212 -13.21 1.39 -5.20
C THR A 212 -12.73 0.05 -5.71
N MET A 213 -12.45 -0.01 -7.01
CA MET A 213 -11.68 -1.07 -7.63
C MET A 213 -10.36 -0.46 -8.10
N THR A 214 -9.24 -0.96 -7.58
CA THR A 214 -7.92 -0.54 -8.04
C THR A 214 -7.51 -1.42 -9.21
N VAL A 215 -7.24 -0.81 -10.36
CA VAL A 215 -6.76 -1.49 -11.56
C VAL A 215 -5.40 -0.93 -11.90
N GLY A 216 -4.37 -1.71 -11.69
CA GLY A 216 -2.99 -1.29 -11.84
C GLY A 216 -2.12 -2.05 -10.87
N VAL A 217 -0.91 -1.55 -10.72
CA VAL A 217 0.26 -2.36 -10.41
C VAL A 217 0.83 -2.02 -9.03
N HIS A 218 0.04 -1.40 -8.16
CA HIS A 218 0.47 -1.05 -6.81
C HIS A 218 0.04 -2.18 -5.89
N GLY A 219 1.01 -2.73 -5.19
CA GLY A 219 0.84 -4.02 -4.57
C GLY A 219 2.16 -4.64 -4.14
N LEU A 220 2.06 -5.76 -3.46
CA LEU A 220 3.21 -6.53 -3.06
C LEU A 220 3.67 -7.40 -4.22
N TYR A 221 4.88 -7.14 -4.71
CA TYR A 221 5.57 -7.98 -5.67
C TYR A 221 6.47 -8.96 -4.92
N VAL A 222 6.30 -10.24 -5.20
CA VAL A 222 7.21 -11.29 -4.72
C VAL A 222 7.93 -11.87 -5.91
N LEU A 223 9.19 -11.44 -6.10
CA LEU A 223 10.05 -11.87 -7.19
C LEU A 223 10.80 -13.14 -6.78
N HIS A 224 11.00 -14.06 -7.73
CA HIS A 224 11.74 -15.29 -7.46
C HIS A 224 12.38 -15.86 -8.72
N GLN A 225 13.32 -16.79 -8.54
CA GLN A 225 13.84 -17.61 -9.63
C GLN A 225 12.90 -18.78 -9.87
N GLY A 226 12.47 -18.95 -11.13
CA GLY A 226 11.73 -20.14 -11.57
C GLY A 226 12.66 -21.32 -11.82
N THR A 227 12.10 -22.53 -11.89
CA THR A 227 12.87 -23.77 -12.11
C THR A 227 13.62 -23.81 -13.45
N ALA A 228 13.33 -22.89 -14.37
CA ALA A 228 14.00 -22.75 -15.65
C ALA A 228 15.09 -21.65 -15.64
N ASN A 229 15.49 -21.17 -14.45
CA ASN A 229 16.42 -20.07 -14.26
C ASN A 229 15.91 -18.74 -14.86
N ASP A 230 14.58 -18.57 -14.92
CA ASP A 230 13.88 -17.37 -15.35
C ASP A 230 13.50 -16.52 -14.13
N LEU A 231 13.58 -15.19 -14.24
CA LEU A 231 13.03 -14.29 -13.23
C LEU A 231 11.51 -14.27 -13.34
N ARG A 232 10.83 -14.42 -12.21
CA ARG A 232 9.38 -14.41 -12.11
C ARG A 232 8.88 -13.54 -10.99
N TYR A 233 7.58 -13.22 -11.00
CA TYR A 233 6.93 -12.49 -9.92
C TYR A 233 5.47 -12.89 -9.73
N ILE A 234 5.03 -12.80 -8.47
CA ILE A 234 3.63 -12.90 -8.05
C ILE A 234 3.22 -11.52 -7.51
N LEU A 235 1.99 -11.07 -7.83
CA LEU A 235 1.47 -9.77 -7.42
C LEU A 235 0.29 -9.95 -6.47
N TRP A 236 0.30 -9.20 -5.36
CA TRP A 236 -0.86 -9.00 -4.49
C TRP A 236 -1.33 -7.53 -4.58
N ASP A 237 -2.57 -7.30 -5.00
CA ASP A 237 -3.14 -5.95 -5.20
C ASP A 237 -3.80 -5.35 -3.93
N GLY A 238 -3.65 -6.01 -2.78
CA GLY A 238 -4.37 -5.67 -1.55
C GLY A 238 -5.64 -6.50 -1.31
N GLN A 239 -6.12 -7.26 -2.29
CA GLN A 239 -7.30 -8.12 -2.19
C GLN A 239 -7.10 -9.53 -2.76
N ASN A 240 -6.32 -9.66 -3.84
CA ASN A 240 -6.14 -10.89 -4.59
C ASN A 240 -4.67 -11.11 -4.97
N TRP A 241 -4.27 -12.38 -4.93
CA TRP A 241 -3.01 -12.84 -5.53
C TRP A 241 -3.21 -13.13 -7.01
N TYR A 242 -2.37 -12.56 -7.86
CA TYR A 242 -2.28 -12.82 -9.28
C TYR A 242 -1.17 -13.82 -9.56
N GLY A 243 -1.42 -14.75 -10.47
CA GLY A 243 -0.55 -15.91 -10.72
C GLY A 243 0.86 -15.56 -11.18
N ASP A 244 1.75 -16.55 -11.03
CA ASP A 244 3.18 -16.49 -11.35
C ASP A 244 3.47 -16.03 -12.80
N GLN A 245 4.12 -14.87 -12.94
CA GLN A 245 4.41 -14.22 -14.22
C GLN A 245 5.91 -14.23 -14.52
N ILE A 246 6.27 -14.50 -15.78
CA ILE A 246 7.66 -14.50 -16.24
C ILE A 246 8.10 -13.09 -16.65
N VAL A 247 9.24 -12.64 -16.13
CA VAL A 247 9.97 -11.49 -16.67
C VAL A 247 10.74 -11.95 -17.90
N SER A 248 10.26 -11.54 -19.08
CA SER A 248 10.73 -12.09 -20.35
C SER A 248 12.21 -11.76 -20.61
N ASN A 249 12.93 -12.74 -21.18
CA ASN A 249 14.35 -12.62 -21.56
C ASN A 249 15.33 -12.36 -20.40
N VAL A 250 14.93 -12.64 -19.16
CA VAL A 250 15.82 -12.63 -18.00
C VAL A 250 16.23 -14.06 -17.67
N SER A 251 17.54 -14.30 -17.59
CA SER A 251 18.09 -15.54 -17.03
C SER A 251 18.89 -15.21 -15.78
N MET A 252 18.59 -15.90 -14.68
CA MET A 252 19.17 -15.62 -13.39
C MET A 252 19.65 -16.88 -12.67
N ALA A 253 20.54 -16.69 -11.72
CA ALA A 253 20.92 -17.66 -10.70
C ALA A 253 20.82 -16.97 -9.33
N GLU A 254 20.66 -17.75 -8.26
CA GLU A 254 20.48 -17.25 -6.89
C GLU A 254 19.18 -16.45 -6.71
N SER A 255 18.99 -15.82 -5.55
CA SER A 255 17.80 -15.02 -5.28
C SER A 255 17.87 -13.63 -5.92
N PRO A 256 16.73 -13.06 -6.36
CA PRO A 256 16.69 -11.66 -6.78
C PRO A 256 16.76 -10.72 -5.57
N SER A 257 16.98 -9.43 -5.84
CA SER A 257 16.76 -8.35 -4.87
C SER A 257 16.01 -7.21 -5.52
N ALA A 258 14.85 -6.88 -4.98
CA ALA A 258 13.94 -5.90 -5.54
C ALA A 258 13.84 -4.65 -4.66
N VAL A 259 13.81 -3.47 -5.29
CA VAL A 259 13.75 -2.18 -4.58
C VAL A 259 13.00 -1.15 -5.41
N LEU A 260 12.26 -0.26 -4.73
CA LEU A 260 11.70 0.91 -5.38
C LEU A 260 12.68 2.07 -5.42
N PHE A 261 12.81 2.69 -6.59
CA PHE A 261 13.59 3.92 -6.73
C PHE A 261 13.02 4.81 -7.83
N GLY A 262 12.81 6.08 -7.53
CA GLY A 262 12.25 7.04 -8.49
C GLY A 262 10.87 6.65 -9.04
N GLY A 263 10.04 5.96 -8.23
CA GLY A 263 8.71 5.48 -8.64
C GLY A 263 8.71 4.25 -9.54
N GLN A 264 9.87 3.65 -9.80
CA GLN A 264 10.00 2.42 -10.58
C GLN A 264 10.49 1.29 -9.70
N LEU A 265 10.12 0.07 -10.08
CA LEU A 265 10.57 -1.15 -9.42
C LEU A 265 11.82 -1.69 -10.13
N TYR A 266 12.94 -1.76 -9.41
CA TYR A 266 14.19 -2.35 -9.89
C TYR A 266 14.31 -3.77 -9.35
N ALA A 267 14.64 -4.74 -10.22
CA ALA A 267 14.96 -6.11 -9.83
C ALA A 267 16.41 -6.42 -10.20
N PHE A 268 17.25 -6.61 -9.20
CA PHE A 268 18.64 -7.02 -9.33
C PHE A 268 18.77 -8.52 -9.21
N HIS A 269 19.68 -9.13 -9.96
CA HIS A 269 19.96 -10.55 -9.86
C HIS A 269 21.37 -10.89 -10.35
N GLN A 270 21.89 -12.02 -9.90
CA GLN A 270 23.02 -12.67 -10.54
C GLN A 270 22.52 -13.38 -11.81
N ASP A 271 23.26 -13.31 -12.92
CA ASP A 271 23.03 -14.14 -14.09
C ASP A 271 23.80 -15.47 -14.04
N THR A 272 23.49 -16.38 -14.97
CA THR A 272 24.13 -17.71 -15.02
C THR A 272 25.63 -17.67 -15.34
N SER A 273 26.19 -16.50 -15.66
CA SER A 273 27.61 -16.24 -15.87
C SER A 273 28.25 -15.44 -14.74
N SER A 274 27.57 -15.32 -13.58
CA SER A 274 28.05 -14.59 -12.39
C SER A 274 28.22 -13.08 -12.61
N VAL A 275 27.39 -12.48 -13.47
CA VAL A 275 27.33 -11.02 -13.66
C VAL A 275 26.12 -10.47 -12.93
N LEU A 276 26.29 -9.35 -12.22
CA LEU A 276 25.17 -8.63 -11.61
C LEU A 276 24.40 -7.87 -12.69
N ARG A 277 23.11 -8.11 -12.77
CA ARG A 277 22.20 -7.47 -13.74
C ARG A 277 21.00 -6.84 -13.05
N TYR A 278 20.29 -5.98 -13.77
CA TYR A 278 19.00 -5.47 -13.34
C TYR A 278 18.02 -5.26 -14.48
N SER A 279 16.75 -5.42 -14.16
CA SER A 279 15.61 -5.04 -14.99
C SER A 279 14.75 -4.01 -14.24
N VAL A 280 14.08 -3.12 -14.97
CA VAL A 280 13.24 -2.06 -14.39
C VAL A 280 11.81 -2.22 -14.86
N PHE A 281 10.87 -2.20 -13.93
CA PHE A 281 9.44 -2.18 -14.19
C PHE A 281 8.93 -0.75 -14.08
N ASP A 282 8.36 -0.25 -15.18
CA ASP A 282 7.84 1.12 -15.30
C ASP A 282 6.37 1.26 -14.89
N GLY A 283 5.75 0.15 -14.51
CA GLY A 283 4.34 0.05 -14.20
C GLY A 283 3.45 -0.56 -15.25
N VAL A 284 3.99 -0.79 -16.43
CA VAL A 284 3.28 -1.43 -17.53
C VAL A 284 4.05 -2.65 -17.97
N SER A 285 5.37 -2.55 -18.06
CA SER A 285 6.23 -3.60 -18.58
C SER A 285 7.62 -3.59 -17.95
N TRP A 286 8.24 -4.77 -17.95
CA TRP A 286 9.65 -4.90 -17.62
C TRP A 286 10.50 -4.46 -18.81
N GLY A 287 11.46 -3.58 -18.55
CA GLY A 287 12.47 -3.16 -19.51
C GLY A 287 13.47 -4.26 -19.84
N THR A 288 14.46 -3.92 -20.67
CA THR A 288 15.57 -4.83 -21.03
C THR A 288 16.42 -5.17 -19.82
N ASP A 289 16.95 -6.38 -19.79
CA ASP A 289 17.88 -6.84 -18.76
C ASP A 289 19.31 -6.29 -18.98
N ILE A 290 19.75 -5.43 -18.07
CA ILE A 290 20.96 -4.60 -18.20
C ILE A 290 22.07 -5.14 -17.28
N PRO A 291 23.27 -5.44 -17.79
CA PRO A 291 24.40 -5.79 -16.94
C PRO A 291 24.98 -4.56 -16.23
N LEU A 292 25.29 -4.71 -14.94
CA LEU A 292 26.20 -3.79 -14.26
C LEU A 292 27.62 -4.10 -14.69
N ASN A 293 28.13 -3.26 -15.60
CA ASN A 293 29.44 -3.45 -16.21
C ASN A 293 30.54 -3.59 -15.16
N ASN A 294 31.41 -4.58 -15.37
CA ASN A 294 32.56 -4.92 -14.52
C ASN A 294 32.20 -5.37 -13.09
N VAL A 295 30.98 -5.87 -12.86
CA VAL A 295 30.57 -6.42 -11.56
C VAL A 295 30.38 -7.92 -11.65
N GLY A 296 31.33 -8.66 -11.09
CA GLY A 296 31.21 -10.10 -10.86
C GLY A 296 30.71 -10.37 -9.45
N ILE A 297 29.64 -11.15 -9.33
CA ILE A 297 28.96 -11.44 -8.07
C ILE A 297 28.95 -12.95 -7.80
N VAL A 298 29.03 -13.32 -6.52
CA VAL A 298 28.71 -14.65 -6.02
C VAL A 298 27.54 -14.53 -5.05
N GLY A 299 26.48 -15.32 -5.25
CA GLY A 299 25.29 -15.25 -4.40
C GLY A 299 24.31 -14.16 -4.82
N SER A 300 23.38 -13.83 -3.94
CA SER A 300 22.31 -12.88 -4.23
C SER A 300 22.75 -11.44 -3.92
N PRO A 301 22.32 -10.44 -4.71
CA PRO A 301 22.55 -9.04 -4.37
C PRO A 301 21.64 -8.57 -3.22
N ALA A 302 21.94 -7.40 -2.66
CA ALA A 302 21.04 -6.69 -1.74
C ALA A 302 20.91 -5.23 -2.14
N ALA A 303 19.72 -4.83 -2.59
CA ALA A 303 19.41 -3.48 -3.03
C ALA A 303 18.63 -2.69 -1.98
N VAL A 304 18.96 -1.42 -1.80
CA VAL A 304 18.32 -0.53 -0.82
C VAL A 304 18.44 0.93 -1.26
N VAL A 305 17.46 1.78 -0.92
CA VAL A 305 17.57 3.22 -1.11
C VAL A 305 18.00 3.89 0.17
N TYR A 306 19.07 4.69 0.10
CA TYR A 306 19.59 5.47 1.21
C TYR A 306 19.99 6.86 0.71
N ASN A 307 19.55 7.92 1.41
CA ASN A 307 19.81 9.32 1.03
C ASN A 307 19.54 9.62 -0.45
N ASN A 308 18.34 9.23 -0.93
CA ASN A 308 17.87 9.42 -2.30
C ASN A 308 18.75 8.78 -3.38
N GLN A 309 19.55 7.79 -3.02
CA GLN A 309 20.38 7.04 -3.95
C GLN A 309 20.12 5.55 -3.75
N LEU A 310 20.10 4.81 -4.86
CA LEU A 310 19.99 3.36 -4.82
C LEU A 310 21.37 2.76 -4.62
N TYR A 311 21.51 1.87 -3.66
CA TYR A 311 22.71 1.07 -3.41
C TYR A 311 22.40 -0.38 -3.75
N VAL A 312 23.36 -1.07 -4.37
CA VAL A 312 23.31 -2.52 -4.56
C VAL A 312 24.59 -3.13 -4.02
N PHE A 313 24.44 -3.94 -2.98
CA PHE A 313 25.51 -4.67 -2.31
C PHE A 313 25.64 -6.07 -2.88
N HIS A 314 26.86 -6.59 -2.92
CA HIS A 314 27.13 -7.93 -3.40
C HIS A 314 28.40 -8.52 -2.79
N GLN A 315 28.46 -9.86 -2.73
CA GLN A 315 29.71 -10.57 -2.42
C GLN A 315 30.54 -10.70 -3.70
N GLY A 316 31.76 -10.19 -3.65
CA GLY A 316 32.74 -10.37 -4.72
C GLY A 316 33.37 -11.77 -4.69
N THR A 317 34.04 -12.16 -5.77
CA THR A 317 34.71 -13.48 -5.89
C THR A 317 35.82 -13.74 -4.87
N GLY A 318 36.32 -12.69 -4.22
CA GLY A 318 37.27 -12.75 -3.11
C GLY A 318 36.65 -12.92 -1.72
N ASN A 319 35.32 -13.06 -1.63
CA ASN A 319 34.55 -13.03 -0.37
C ASN A 319 34.57 -11.68 0.35
N ASP A 320 34.84 -10.58 -0.35
CA ASP A 320 34.70 -9.23 0.19
C ASP A 320 33.31 -8.68 -0.13
N LEU A 321 32.80 -7.77 0.70
CA LEU A 321 31.58 -6.99 0.40
C LEU A 321 31.90 -5.83 -0.54
N TRP A 322 31.10 -5.68 -1.59
CA TRP A 322 31.19 -4.60 -2.58
C TRP A 322 29.84 -3.93 -2.77
N PHE A 323 29.85 -2.71 -3.31
CA PHE A 323 28.63 -2.02 -3.69
C PHE A 323 28.81 -1.08 -4.89
N LYS A 324 27.70 -0.89 -5.61
CA LYS A 324 27.51 0.24 -6.52
C LYS A 324 26.38 1.13 -6.04
N GLN A 325 26.45 2.41 -6.42
CA GLN A 325 25.45 3.42 -6.16
C GLN A 325 24.90 3.99 -7.46
N PHE A 326 23.60 4.29 -7.49
CA PHE A 326 22.91 4.95 -8.59
C PHE A 326 22.24 6.24 -8.11
N ASP A 327 22.53 7.35 -8.79
CA ASP A 327 22.02 8.69 -8.44
C ASP A 327 20.72 9.08 -9.17
N GLY A 328 20.13 8.17 -9.95
CA GLY A 328 19.03 8.46 -10.87
C GLY A 328 19.44 8.61 -12.33
N THR A 329 20.72 8.81 -12.60
CA THR A 329 21.27 9.01 -13.94
C THR A 329 22.47 8.10 -14.21
N ASN A 330 23.42 8.01 -13.27
CA ASN A 330 24.68 7.32 -13.43
C ASN A 330 24.94 6.34 -12.30
N TRP A 331 25.60 5.23 -12.66
CA TRP A 331 26.15 4.28 -11.72
C TRP A 331 27.57 4.69 -11.32
N SER A 332 27.90 4.58 -10.03
CA SER A 332 29.26 4.72 -9.52
C SER A 332 30.17 3.58 -10.01
N ASP A 333 31.47 3.70 -9.78
CA ASP A 333 32.38 2.55 -9.82
C ASP A 333 32.02 1.54 -8.71
N ASP A 334 32.38 0.27 -8.93
CA ASP A 334 32.22 -0.78 -7.92
C ASP A 334 33.21 -0.54 -6.77
N THR A 335 32.69 -0.44 -5.56
CA THR A 335 33.45 0.03 -4.39
C THR A 335 33.44 -1.02 -3.30
N ASN A 336 34.63 -1.36 -2.79
CA ASN A 336 34.76 -2.29 -1.67
C ASN A 336 34.31 -1.64 -0.35
N VAL A 337 33.56 -2.40 0.47
CA VAL A 337 33.32 -2.04 1.87
C VAL A 337 34.55 -2.50 2.69
N PRO A 338 35.30 -1.58 3.31
CA PRO A 338 36.59 -1.91 3.90
C PRO A 338 36.51 -2.96 5.01
N TYR A 339 37.36 -3.99 4.91
CA TYR A 339 37.56 -5.02 5.95
C TYR A 339 36.33 -5.89 6.25
N VAL A 340 35.38 -5.99 5.32
CA VAL A 340 34.17 -6.82 5.48
C VAL A 340 34.27 -8.08 4.63
N GLY A 341 34.37 -9.23 5.31
CA GLY A 341 34.36 -10.56 4.69
C GLY A 341 32.97 -11.20 4.76
N VAL A 342 32.47 -11.64 3.60
CA VAL A 342 31.12 -12.16 3.42
C VAL A 342 31.16 -13.57 2.86
N GLN A 343 30.39 -14.46 3.48
CA GLN A 343 30.17 -15.82 2.98
C GLN A 343 28.67 -16.01 2.77
N GLY A 344 28.15 -15.70 1.58
CA GLY A 344 26.73 -15.79 1.26
C GLY A 344 26.16 -14.45 0.81
N SER A 345 24.83 -14.35 0.78
CA SER A 345 24.18 -13.14 0.27
C SER A 345 24.07 -12.08 1.38
N PRO A 346 24.41 -10.79 1.14
CA PRO A 346 24.16 -9.73 2.09
C PRO A 346 22.66 -9.39 2.20
N SER A 347 22.30 -8.58 3.18
CA SER A 347 20.98 -7.94 3.32
C SER A 347 21.16 -6.50 3.79
N ALA A 348 20.49 -5.55 3.15
CA ALA A 348 20.69 -4.13 3.41
C ALA A 348 19.39 -3.44 3.78
N VAL A 349 19.42 -2.60 4.81
CA VAL A 349 18.23 -1.91 5.34
C VAL A 349 18.61 -0.55 5.93
N VAL A 350 17.72 0.43 5.83
CA VAL A 350 17.90 1.73 6.49
C VAL A 350 17.15 1.75 7.81
N TYR A 351 17.85 2.05 8.90
CA TYR A 351 17.30 2.16 10.24
C TYR A 351 17.88 3.38 10.94
N ASN A 352 17.02 4.24 11.51
CA ASN A 352 17.42 5.48 12.18
C ASN A 352 18.40 6.34 11.36
N ASN A 353 18.11 6.53 10.07
CA ASN A 353 18.94 7.29 9.10
C ASN A 353 20.36 6.74 8.87
N LEU A 354 20.60 5.49 9.23
CA LEU A 354 21.84 4.76 8.99
C LEU A 354 21.55 3.58 8.08
N LEU A 355 22.49 3.28 7.18
CA LEU A 355 22.42 2.12 6.31
C LEU A 355 23.14 0.95 6.97
N TYR A 356 22.40 -0.09 7.31
CA TYR A 356 22.93 -1.34 7.85
C TYR A 356 23.05 -2.37 6.74
N VAL A 357 24.16 -3.11 6.71
CA VAL A 357 24.35 -4.27 5.84
C VAL A 357 24.69 -5.47 6.70
N PHE A 358 23.78 -6.44 6.74
CA PHE A 358 23.91 -7.72 7.41
C PHE A 358 24.46 -8.77 6.46
N HIS A 359 25.24 -9.71 6.99
CA HIS A 359 25.78 -10.82 6.23
C HIS A 359 26.20 -11.97 7.13
N GLN A 360 26.38 -13.14 6.52
CA GLN A 360 27.09 -14.23 7.15
C GLN A 360 28.61 -13.95 7.09
N GLY A 361 29.27 -13.99 8.25
CA GLY A 361 30.71 -13.89 8.39
C GLY A 361 31.42 -15.20 8.10
N MET A 362 32.74 -15.15 7.96
CA MET A 362 33.60 -16.31 7.66
C MET A 362 33.62 -17.37 8.78
N ALA A 363 33.24 -17.00 10.00
CA ALA A 363 33.06 -17.92 11.12
C ALA A 363 31.64 -18.51 11.16
N GLN A 364 30.84 -18.27 10.11
CA GLN A 364 29.41 -18.56 10.05
C GLN A 364 28.66 -17.88 11.20
N ASP A 365 28.97 -16.62 11.49
CA ASP A 365 28.27 -15.77 12.46
C ASP A 365 27.47 -14.68 11.74
N LEU A 366 26.39 -14.18 12.35
CA LEU A 366 25.69 -13.02 11.78
C LEU A 366 26.47 -11.76 12.12
N ARG A 367 26.81 -10.99 11.09
CA ARG A 367 27.59 -9.76 11.23
C ARG A 367 26.91 -8.61 10.50
N PHE A 368 27.26 -7.40 10.89
CA PHE A 368 26.78 -6.19 10.26
C PHE A 368 27.82 -5.07 10.25
N SER A 369 27.71 -4.25 9.20
CA SER A 369 28.44 -2.99 9.06
C SER A 369 27.46 -1.85 8.81
N VAL A 370 27.76 -0.67 9.36
CA VAL A 370 26.86 0.49 9.35
C VAL A 370 27.51 1.65 8.60
N PHE A 371 26.79 2.24 7.66
CA PHE A 371 27.19 3.43 6.93
C PHE A 371 26.35 4.64 7.35
N ASN A 372 27.03 5.74 7.69
CA ASN A 372 26.40 6.98 8.14
C ASN A 372 26.26 8.05 7.03
N GLY A 373 26.52 7.69 5.78
CA GLY A 373 26.60 8.64 4.65
C GLY A 373 28.02 9.11 4.34
N THR A 374 29.01 8.81 5.17
CA THR A 374 30.41 9.20 4.95
C THR A 374 31.40 8.08 5.24
N THR A 375 31.21 7.34 6.33
CA THR A 375 32.14 6.30 6.79
C THR A 375 31.40 5.03 7.18
N TRP A 376 32.06 3.90 6.95
CA TRP A 376 31.65 2.59 7.44
C TRP A 376 32.13 2.36 8.88
N SER A 377 31.31 1.71 9.69
CA SER A 377 31.71 1.17 11.00
C SER A 377 32.67 -0.01 10.84
N THR A 378 33.21 -0.49 11.95
CA THR A 378 33.83 -1.82 12.00
C THR A 378 32.77 -2.89 11.81
N ASP A 379 33.16 -3.99 11.18
CA ASP A 379 32.31 -5.16 11.03
C ASP A 379 32.06 -5.84 12.38
N THR A 380 30.80 -5.91 12.79
CA THR A 380 30.40 -6.25 14.17
C THR A 380 29.50 -7.47 14.17
N GLN A 381 29.76 -8.42 15.08
CA GLN A 381 28.92 -9.61 15.23
C GLN A 381 27.61 -9.25 15.95
N VAL A 382 26.49 -9.84 15.52
CA VAL A 382 25.25 -9.88 16.30
C VAL A 382 25.42 -10.91 17.40
N ASP A 383 25.25 -10.48 18.65
CA ASP A 383 25.60 -11.27 19.81
C ASP A 383 24.88 -12.64 19.84
N ASN A 384 25.69 -13.71 19.89
CA ASN A 384 25.25 -15.11 19.99
C ASN A 384 24.45 -15.66 18.80
N VAL A 385 24.45 -15.00 17.64
CA VAL A 385 23.80 -15.52 16.43
C VAL A 385 24.82 -16.25 15.54
N ASN A 386 24.65 -17.57 15.41
CA ASN A 386 25.54 -18.45 14.64
C ASN A 386 24.79 -19.20 13.53
N SER A 387 25.54 -19.58 12.51
CA SER A 387 25.16 -20.19 11.23
C SER A 387 24.01 -19.49 10.50
N PRO A 388 24.04 -18.16 10.31
CA PRO A 388 23.02 -17.54 9.50
C PRO A 388 23.21 -18.05 8.08
N GLY A 389 22.17 -18.64 7.48
CA GLY A 389 22.07 -18.57 6.02
C GLY A 389 22.04 -17.11 5.54
N SER A 390 21.77 -16.85 4.27
CA SER A 390 21.56 -15.49 3.77
C SER A 390 20.53 -14.74 4.65
N PRO A 391 20.91 -13.66 5.36
CA PRO A 391 19.98 -12.95 6.24
C PRO A 391 18.95 -12.14 5.44
N SER A 392 17.87 -11.74 6.11
CA SER A 392 16.90 -10.77 5.60
C SER A 392 16.54 -9.78 6.69
N ALA A 393 16.99 -8.53 6.55
CA ALA A 393 16.76 -7.47 7.51
C ALA A 393 15.60 -6.55 7.07
N VAL A 394 14.74 -6.17 8.02
CA VAL A 394 13.60 -5.28 7.81
C VAL A 394 13.34 -4.44 9.05
N VAL A 395 12.84 -3.22 8.88
CA VAL A 395 12.39 -2.38 10.00
C VAL A 395 10.90 -2.58 10.19
N ALA A 396 10.49 -2.96 11.40
CA ALA A 396 9.11 -3.15 11.76
C ALA A 396 8.89 -2.66 13.21
N ASP A 397 7.76 -2.00 13.46
CA ASP A 397 7.41 -1.44 14.78
C ASP A 397 8.55 -0.64 15.47
N GLY A 398 9.30 0.14 14.69
CA GLY A 398 10.41 0.96 15.20
C GLY A 398 11.67 0.19 15.60
N ALA A 399 11.70 -1.13 15.40
CA ALA A 399 12.85 -1.99 15.64
C ALA A 399 13.36 -2.62 14.33
N LEU A 400 14.59 -3.10 14.36
CA LEU A 400 15.22 -3.80 13.25
C LEU A 400 15.16 -5.31 13.50
N TYR A 401 14.48 -6.03 12.61
CA TYR A 401 14.36 -7.48 12.63
C TYR A 401 15.31 -8.06 11.60
N VAL A 402 16.09 -9.07 11.99
CA VAL A 402 16.98 -9.81 11.07
C VAL A 402 16.61 -11.27 11.11
N PHE A 403 16.04 -11.74 10.00
CA PHE A 403 15.68 -13.14 9.79
C PHE A 403 16.85 -13.89 9.20
N HIS A 404 17.02 -15.15 9.60
CA HIS A 404 18.03 -16.04 9.04
C HIS A 404 17.64 -17.50 9.24
N GLN A 405 18.29 -18.38 8.50
CA GLN A 405 18.24 -19.81 8.79
C GLN A 405 19.00 -20.10 10.09
N GLY A 406 18.45 -20.96 10.95
CA GLY A 406 19.07 -21.38 12.20
C GLY A 406 20.09 -22.51 12.04
N SER A 407 20.95 -22.68 13.06
CA SER A 407 21.98 -23.73 13.12
C SER A 407 21.46 -25.09 13.59
N ASP A 408 20.15 -25.31 13.62
CA ASP A 408 19.50 -26.47 14.24
C ASP A 408 19.53 -27.75 13.39
N GLY A 409 20.08 -27.67 12.17
CA GLY A 409 20.21 -28.79 11.25
C GLY A 409 18.89 -29.22 10.59
N VAL A 410 17.78 -28.57 10.93
CA VAL A 410 16.46 -28.78 10.31
C VAL A 410 16.00 -27.56 9.49
N GLY A 411 16.73 -26.45 9.58
CA GLY A 411 16.50 -25.27 8.76
C GLY A 411 15.31 -24.45 9.23
N ASN A 412 15.06 -24.37 10.55
CA ASN A 412 14.05 -23.41 11.01
C ASN A 412 14.48 -21.98 10.69
N ILE A 413 13.50 -21.11 10.52
CA ILE A 413 13.73 -19.68 10.41
C ILE A 413 13.78 -19.08 11.81
N TRP A 414 14.83 -18.30 12.06
CA TRP A 414 15.08 -17.58 13.31
C TRP A 414 15.10 -16.09 13.03
N TYR A 415 14.92 -15.28 14.07
CA TYR A 415 15.07 -13.85 13.99
C TYR A 415 15.65 -13.26 15.28
N SER A 416 16.43 -12.20 15.10
CA SER A 416 16.93 -11.35 16.16
C SER A 416 16.42 -9.92 15.98
N VAL A 417 16.15 -9.22 17.10
CA VAL A 417 15.54 -7.88 17.09
C VAL A 417 16.49 -6.87 17.74
N PHE A 418 16.68 -5.72 17.11
CA PHE A 418 17.46 -4.61 17.63
C PHE A 418 16.56 -3.39 17.86
N ASP A 419 16.51 -2.89 19.10
CA ASP A 419 15.67 -1.77 19.52
C ASP A 419 16.34 -0.39 19.36
N GLY A 420 17.54 -0.35 18.77
CA GLY A 420 18.38 0.85 18.68
C GLY A 420 19.47 0.94 19.76
N ALA A 421 19.43 0.09 20.77
CA ALA A 421 20.44 0.01 21.83
C ALA A 421 20.98 -1.41 22.05
N THR A 422 20.11 -2.42 22.05
CA THR A 422 20.46 -3.81 22.37
C THR A 422 19.79 -4.81 21.45
N TRP A 423 20.45 -5.95 21.27
CA TRP A 423 19.89 -7.12 20.57
C TRP A 423 19.10 -7.99 21.56
N ALA A 424 17.88 -8.32 21.21
CA ALA A 424 17.09 -9.34 21.88
C ALA A 424 17.68 -10.74 21.62
N PRO A 425 17.40 -11.74 22.48
CA PRO A 425 17.80 -13.11 22.24
C PRO A 425 17.26 -13.66 20.91
N ASP A 426 18.10 -14.43 20.23
CA ASP A 426 17.74 -15.07 18.97
C ASP A 426 16.56 -16.03 19.17
N THR A 427 15.53 -15.88 18.34
CA THR A 427 14.22 -16.51 18.55
C THR A 427 13.80 -17.29 17.31
N THR A 428 13.44 -18.56 17.50
CA THR A 428 12.89 -19.39 16.43
C THR A 428 11.45 -18.98 16.12
N ILE A 429 11.08 -19.02 14.84
CA ILE A 429 9.68 -18.90 14.44
C ILE A 429 9.03 -20.30 14.51
N PRO A 430 7.99 -20.51 15.33
CA PRO A 430 7.37 -21.82 15.46
C PRO A 430 6.80 -22.33 14.13
N ASN A 431 7.06 -23.60 13.82
CA ASN A 431 6.51 -24.31 12.65
C ASN A 431 6.91 -23.72 11.28
N LEU A 432 7.97 -22.92 11.20
CA LEU A 432 8.55 -22.46 9.95
C LEU A 432 9.90 -23.12 9.70
N THR A 433 9.89 -24.14 8.85
CA THR A 433 11.09 -24.74 8.24
C THR A 433 11.20 -24.25 6.80
N GLY A 434 12.35 -23.69 6.43
CA GLY A 434 12.60 -23.18 5.09
C GLY A 434 14.03 -23.45 4.64
N ALA A 435 14.22 -23.53 3.33
CA ALA A 435 15.56 -23.57 2.75
C ALA A 435 16.34 -22.27 3.04
N ALA A 436 17.65 -22.32 2.81
CA ALA A 436 18.56 -21.20 3.04
C ALA A 436 18.13 -19.98 2.22
N GLY A 437 17.65 -18.94 2.91
CA GLY A 437 17.22 -17.67 2.33
C GLY A 437 15.73 -17.42 2.53
N GLN A 438 15.42 -16.26 3.11
CA GLN A 438 14.06 -15.77 3.34
C GLN A 438 14.00 -14.32 2.87
N SER A 439 12.80 -13.82 2.58
CA SER A 439 12.59 -12.39 2.38
C SER A 439 11.49 -11.91 3.32
N ALA A 440 11.86 -10.97 4.18
CA ALA A 440 10.96 -10.33 5.13
C ALA A 440 10.62 -8.91 4.66
N ILE A 441 9.35 -8.54 4.77
CA ILE A 441 8.85 -7.22 4.41
C ILE A 441 7.73 -6.82 5.36
N VAL A 442 7.57 -5.53 5.62
CA VAL A 442 6.38 -5.01 6.30
C VAL A 442 5.36 -4.58 5.28
N THR A 443 4.16 -5.16 5.32
CA THR A 443 3.02 -4.71 4.52
C THR A 443 1.82 -4.44 5.44
N ASN A 444 1.15 -3.30 5.24
CA ASN A 444 -0.04 -2.91 6.03
C ASN A 444 0.15 -2.92 7.57
N GLY A 445 1.38 -2.73 8.06
CA GLY A 445 1.70 -2.78 9.49
C GLY A 445 1.90 -4.19 10.04
N GLU A 446 1.82 -5.21 9.20
CA GLU A 446 2.15 -6.60 9.52
C GLU A 446 3.52 -6.96 8.93
N LEU A 447 4.23 -7.90 9.57
CA LEU A 447 5.54 -8.35 9.13
C LEU A 447 5.40 -9.71 8.45
N ASP A 448 5.58 -9.73 7.13
CA ASP A 448 5.49 -10.91 6.29
C ASP A 448 6.86 -11.51 6.03
N VAL A 449 6.96 -12.84 6.12
CA VAL A 449 8.15 -13.61 5.78
C VAL A 449 7.80 -14.60 4.67
N PHE A 450 8.45 -14.41 3.53
CA PHE A 450 8.38 -15.29 2.35
C PHE A 450 9.57 -16.23 2.34
N TYR A 451 9.33 -17.50 2.08
CA TYR A 451 10.36 -18.53 2.15
C TYR A 451 10.07 -19.70 1.20
N GLU A 452 11.13 -20.43 0.84
CA GLU A 452 11.04 -21.64 0.02
C GLU A 452 11.02 -22.89 0.91
N SER A 453 10.11 -23.80 0.63
CA SER A 453 10.09 -25.15 1.20
C SER A 453 9.62 -26.16 0.15
N ASP A 454 10.39 -27.23 -0.07
CA ASP A 454 10.12 -28.28 -1.07
C ASP A 454 9.86 -27.75 -2.50
N ASN A 455 10.59 -26.71 -2.89
CA ASN A 455 10.46 -25.92 -4.13
C ASN A 455 9.12 -25.17 -4.24
N VAL A 456 8.46 -24.88 -3.13
CA VAL A 456 7.21 -24.12 -3.07
C VAL A 456 7.42 -22.81 -2.33
N LEU A 457 6.87 -21.72 -2.87
CA LEU A 457 6.85 -20.42 -2.22
C LEU A 457 5.74 -20.36 -1.17
N LEU A 458 6.14 -20.17 0.08
CA LEU A 458 5.26 -20.06 1.24
C LEU A 458 5.39 -18.66 1.87
N TYR A 459 4.39 -18.28 2.66
CA TYR A 459 4.46 -17.06 3.46
C TYR A 459 3.78 -17.22 4.83
N ALA A 460 4.30 -16.48 5.80
CA ALA A 460 3.76 -16.35 7.15
C ALA A 460 3.81 -14.89 7.59
N THR A 461 2.87 -14.51 8.44
CA THR A 461 2.71 -13.12 8.87
C THR A 461 2.78 -13.05 10.39
N PHE A 462 3.56 -12.09 10.89
CA PHE A 462 3.65 -11.77 12.30
C PHE A 462 2.65 -10.68 12.66
N VAL A 463 1.82 -10.98 13.65
CA VAL A 463 0.82 -10.07 14.21
C VAL A 463 1.37 -9.46 15.49
N PHE A 464 1.77 -8.19 15.41
CA PHE A 464 2.37 -7.46 16.53
C PHE A 464 1.48 -7.38 17.77
N ILE A 465 0.15 -7.28 17.60
CA ILE A 465 -0.81 -7.11 18.71
C ILE A 465 -0.76 -8.31 19.67
N ASP A 466 -0.68 -9.52 19.13
CA ASP A 466 -0.70 -10.76 19.90
C ASP A 466 0.69 -11.42 19.99
N GLU A 467 1.71 -10.80 19.39
CA GLU A 467 3.07 -11.33 19.27
C GLU A 467 3.11 -12.76 18.71
N THR A 468 2.23 -13.06 17.73
CA THR A 468 2.10 -14.41 17.15
C THR A 468 2.39 -14.45 15.66
N TRP A 469 2.88 -15.61 15.22
CA TRP A 469 3.05 -15.94 13.81
C TRP A 469 1.83 -16.72 13.29
N LEU A 470 1.22 -16.22 12.23
CA LEU A 470 0.14 -16.87 11.49
C LEU A 470 0.68 -17.43 10.18
N LEU A 471 0.59 -18.75 10.00
CA LEU A 471 0.94 -19.39 8.73
C LEU A 471 -0.20 -19.17 7.74
N ASN A 472 0.10 -18.43 6.67
CA ASN A 472 -0.91 -18.04 5.68
C ASN A 472 -0.92 -18.93 4.41
N GLY A 473 -0.05 -19.94 4.36
CA GLY A 473 -0.08 -21.03 3.39
C GLY A 473 0.83 -20.82 2.17
N SER A 474 0.57 -21.56 1.08
CA SER A 474 1.35 -21.49 -0.15
C SER A 474 0.80 -20.46 -1.12
N LEU A 475 1.68 -19.72 -1.79
CA LEU A 475 1.26 -18.82 -2.87
C LEU A 475 0.84 -19.61 -4.13
N PRO A 476 -0.09 -19.10 -4.95
CA PRO A 476 -0.62 -19.83 -6.11
C PRO A 476 0.48 -20.25 -7.10
N TYR A 477 0.47 -21.53 -7.53
CA TYR A 477 1.24 -22.06 -8.67
C TYR A 477 2.76 -21.81 -8.65
N SER A 478 3.35 -21.64 -7.47
CA SER A 478 4.74 -21.18 -7.31
C SER A 478 5.72 -22.33 -7.13
N LYS A 479 6.25 -22.86 -8.24
CA LYS A 479 7.48 -23.66 -8.18
C LYS A 479 8.68 -22.74 -8.33
N MET A 480 9.55 -22.72 -7.33
CA MET A 480 10.72 -21.85 -7.32
C MET A 480 11.98 -22.62 -6.96
N VAL A 481 13.13 -21.99 -7.22
CA VAL A 481 14.42 -22.40 -6.69
C VAL A 481 15.04 -21.17 -6.02
N ASN A 482 15.64 -21.34 -4.84
CA ASN A 482 16.15 -20.26 -3.97
C ASN A 482 15.06 -19.37 -3.36
N ALA A 483 15.46 -18.46 -2.48
CA ALA A 483 14.56 -17.56 -1.76
C ALA A 483 13.97 -16.46 -2.66
N PRO A 484 12.79 -15.93 -2.33
CA PRO A 484 12.18 -14.82 -3.06
C PRO A 484 12.80 -13.47 -2.62
N SER A 485 12.41 -12.39 -3.30
CA SER A 485 12.53 -11.01 -2.83
C SER A 485 11.17 -10.32 -2.93
N ALA A 486 10.69 -9.82 -1.79
CA ALA A 486 9.42 -9.13 -1.68
C ALA A 486 9.64 -7.60 -1.62
N VAL A 487 8.81 -6.85 -2.34
CA VAL A 487 8.82 -5.39 -2.36
C VAL A 487 7.40 -4.86 -2.58
N TYR A 488 7.01 -3.87 -1.80
CA TYR A 488 5.73 -3.20 -1.99
C TYR A 488 5.93 -2.03 -2.96
N TRP A 489 5.19 -2.03 -4.07
CA TRP A 489 5.21 -0.92 -5.02
C TRP A 489 4.07 0.08 -4.73
N VAL A 490 4.44 1.33 -4.43
CA VAL A 490 3.55 2.45 -4.02
C VAL A 490 3.41 3.53 -5.05
#